data_AF-A0A8B6DAQ4-F1
#
_entry.id   AF-A0A8B6DAQ4-F1
#
_cell.length_a   1.000
_cell.length_b   1.000
_cell.length_c   1.000
_cell.angle_alpha   90.00
_cell.angle_beta   90.00
_cell.angle_gamma   90.00
#
_symmetry.space_group_name_H-M   'P 1'
#
loop_
_entity.id
_entity.type
_entity.pdbx_description
1 polymer ?
#
loop_
_entity_poly.entity_id
_entity_poly.type
_entity_poly.pdbx_seq_one_letter_code
_entity_poly.pdbx_strand_id
1 'polypeptide(L)'
;MEWSKTIQFGNRKLELPLVKIKESPLCPYNAYNRMCTLIPVDGDKPAFLIPQSKGYKILCYSFFQKRLRDILEMCGLNSSKFSSHSFRRGGATWAFHSKVPSELIQFHGDWRSDAYKVYLEFDLQDKLSISRAMADEILN
;
A
#
# COMPACT_ATOMS: atom_id res chain seq x y z
N MET A 1 -17.18 8.94 1.34
CA MET A 1 -15.81 8.60 1.80
C MET A 1 -15.09 9.93 2.07
N GLU A 2 -15.40 10.57 3.21
CA GLU A 2 -15.10 12.00 3.45
C GLU A 2 -13.60 12.35 3.49
N TRP A 3 -12.72 11.37 3.67
CA TRP A 3 -11.29 11.59 3.94
C TRP A 3 -10.36 11.16 2.79
N SER A 4 -10.90 10.72 1.64
CA SER A 4 -10.09 10.33 0.49
C SER A 4 -9.72 11.55 -0.35
N LYS A 5 -8.43 11.82 -0.61
CA LYS A 5 -8.00 12.91 -1.51
C LYS A 5 -8.45 12.72 -2.96
N THR A 6 -8.58 11.47 -3.40
CA THR A 6 -8.90 11.13 -4.80
C THR A 6 -10.41 11.01 -5.04
N ILE A 7 -11.17 10.66 -4.00
CA ILE A 7 -12.61 10.37 -4.06
C ILE A 7 -13.34 11.12 -2.93
N GLN A 8 -13.01 12.40 -2.73
CA GLN A 8 -13.56 13.25 -1.66
C GLN A 8 -15.10 13.26 -1.67
N PHE A 9 -15.68 13.28 -2.87
CA PHE A 9 -17.12 13.37 -3.08
C PHE A 9 -17.83 12.02 -3.24
N GLY A 10 -17.11 10.89 -3.08
CA GLY A 10 -17.73 9.57 -3.20
C GLY A 10 -18.15 9.17 -4.61
N ASN A 11 -17.67 9.88 -5.65
CA ASN A 11 -18.09 9.72 -7.04
C ASN A 11 -17.86 8.31 -7.63
N ARG A 12 -17.06 7.47 -6.96
CA ARG A 12 -16.86 6.06 -7.31
C ARG A 12 -16.52 5.24 -6.06
N LYS A 13 -16.68 3.93 -6.16
CA LYS A 13 -16.15 2.98 -5.17
C LYS A 13 -14.72 2.61 -5.56
N LEU A 14 -13.80 2.63 -4.61
CA LEU A 14 -12.47 2.05 -4.80
C LEU A 14 -12.54 0.57 -4.44
N GLU A 15 -12.22 -0.28 -5.40
CA GLU A 15 -12.14 -1.74 -5.20
C GLU A 15 -10.67 -2.15 -5.14
N LEU A 16 -10.29 -2.81 -4.04
CA LEU A 16 -8.94 -3.29 -3.81
C LEU A 16 -8.98 -4.82 -3.67
N PRO A 17 -8.75 -5.57 -4.75
CA PRO A 17 -8.71 -7.03 -4.67
C PRO A 17 -7.53 -7.47 -3.80
N LEU A 18 -7.79 -8.39 -2.87
CA LEU A 18 -6.78 -8.98 -2.00
C LEU A 18 -6.58 -10.45 -2.36
N VAL A 19 -5.32 -10.85 -2.53
CA VAL A 19 -4.95 -12.24 -2.75
C VAL A 19 -4.60 -12.88 -1.40
N LYS A 20 -5.18 -14.05 -1.12
CA LYS A 20 -4.79 -14.85 0.03
C LYS A 20 -3.43 -15.49 -0.24
N ILE A 21 -2.43 -15.09 0.54
CA ILE A 21 -1.11 -15.71 0.53
C ILE A 21 -1.14 -16.91 1.48
N LYS A 22 -0.89 -18.11 0.97
CA LYS A 22 -0.88 -19.34 1.76
C LYS A 22 0.26 -19.32 2.76
N GLU A 23 -0.03 -19.71 4.01
CA GLU A 23 0.95 -19.93 5.09
C GLU A 23 1.91 -18.75 5.40
N SER A 24 1.58 -17.54 4.94
CA SER A 24 2.40 -16.36 5.21
C SER A 24 1.87 -15.56 6.40
N PRO A 25 2.71 -15.25 7.40
CA PRO A 25 2.35 -14.31 8.46
C PRO A 25 2.14 -12.88 7.94
N LEU A 26 2.60 -12.59 6.72
CA LEU A 26 2.45 -11.30 6.04
C LEU A 26 1.21 -11.24 5.13
N CYS A 27 0.35 -12.26 5.17
CA CYS A 27 -0.86 -12.33 4.34
C CYS A 27 -1.89 -11.26 4.77
N PRO A 28 -2.20 -10.25 3.92
CA PRO A 28 -3.13 -9.18 4.29
C PRO A 28 -4.57 -9.70 4.50
N TYR A 29 -4.98 -10.72 3.74
CA TYR A 29 -6.28 -11.37 3.89
C TYR A 29 -6.43 -12.00 5.28
N ASN A 30 -5.44 -12.79 5.72
CA ASN A 30 -5.48 -13.41 7.05
C ASN A 30 -5.37 -12.37 8.16
N ALA A 31 -4.54 -11.34 7.99
CA ALA A 31 -4.40 -10.25 8.95
C ALA A 31 -5.73 -9.49 9.15
N TYR A 32 -6.42 -9.17 8.06
CA TYR A 32 -7.73 -8.52 8.10
C TYR A 32 -8.79 -9.40 8.75
N ASN A 33 -8.90 -10.68 8.35
CA ASN A 33 -9.86 -11.60 8.95
C ASN A 33 -9.61 -11.79 10.45
N ARG A 34 -8.35 -11.89 10.87
CA ARG A 34 -7.98 -11.97 12.29
C ARG A 34 -8.45 -10.74 13.06
N MET A 35 -8.29 -9.54 12.48
CA MET A 35 -8.82 -8.32 13.09
C MET A 35 -10.34 -8.37 13.25
N CYS A 36 -11.08 -8.82 12.22
CA CYS A 36 -12.54 -8.98 12.30
C CYS A 36 -12.96 -9.99 13.37
N THR A 37 -12.22 -11.08 13.56
CA THR A 37 -12.47 -12.05 14.65
C THR A 37 -12.24 -11.43 16.04
N LEU A 38 -11.21 -10.60 16.18
CA LEU A 38 -10.87 -9.96 17.46
C LEU A 38 -11.78 -8.77 17.79
N ILE A 39 -12.36 -8.14 16.77
CA ILE A 39 -13.19 -6.94 16.89
C ILE A 39 -14.47 -7.18 16.07
N PRO A 40 -15.41 -7.99 16.58
CA PRO A 40 -16.65 -8.29 15.88
C PRO A 40 -17.53 -7.03 15.87
N VAL A 41 -17.77 -6.49 14.68
CA VAL A 41 -18.64 -5.34 14.44
C VAL A 41 -19.48 -5.56 13.19
N ASP A 42 -20.60 -4.85 13.11
CA ASP A 42 -21.47 -4.87 11.93
C ASP A 42 -20.75 -4.34 10.68
N GLY A 43 -21.16 -4.82 9.50
CA GLY A 43 -20.55 -4.46 8.22
C GLY A 43 -20.77 -3.02 7.78
N ASP A 44 -21.62 -2.26 8.47
CA ASP A 44 -21.84 -0.83 8.27
C ASP A 44 -20.80 0.05 9.01
N LYS A 45 -19.95 -0.54 9.86
CA LYS A 45 -18.90 0.17 10.60
C LYS A 45 -17.63 0.32 9.77
N PRO A 46 -16.78 1.32 10.10
CA PRO A 46 -15.48 1.46 9.45
C PRO A 46 -14.61 0.20 9.58
N ALA A 47 -13.89 -0.15 8.52
CA ALA A 47 -13.12 -1.40 8.45
C ALA A 47 -12.01 -1.51 9.51
N PHE A 48 -11.39 -0.39 9.91
CA PHE A 48 -10.26 -0.38 10.86
C PHE A 48 -10.65 0.32 12.16
N LEU A 49 -10.86 -0.49 13.19
CA LEU A 49 -11.26 -0.07 14.53
C LEU A 49 -10.22 -0.49 15.56
N ILE A 50 -10.10 0.29 16.62
CA ILE A 50 -9.22 0.03 17.76
C ILE A 50 -10.12 -0.22 18.97
N PRO A 51 -10.01 -1.39 19.64
CA PRO A 51 -10.81 -1.67 20.83
C PRO A 51 -10.40 -0.73 21.97
N GLN A 52 -11.40 -0.30 22.75
CA GLN A 52 -11.21 0.49 23.97
C GLN A 52 -11.89 -0.20 25.15
N SER A 53 -11.69 0.33 26.37
CA SER A 53 -12.37 -0.18 27.58
C SER A 53 -13.90 -0.13 27.47
N LYS A 54 -14.45 0.82 26.70
CA LYS A 54 -15.86 0.88 26.33
C LYS A 54 -15.97 1.15 24.83
N GLY A 55 -16.31 0.10 24.06
CA GLY A 55 -16.53 0.18 22.62
C GLY A 55 -15.24 0.23 21.80
N TYR A 56 -15.26 1.01 20.72
CA TYR A 56 -14.16 1.09 19.76
C TYR A 56 -13.97 2.52 19.24
N LYS A 57 -12.75 2.81 18.79
CA LYS A 57 -12.39 4.06 18.12
C LYS A 57 -11.97 3.79 16.68
N ILE A 58 -12.34 4.68 15.77
CA ILE A 58 -11.87 4.65 14.39
C ILE A 58 -10.35 4.88 14.35
N LEU A 59 -9.64 4.06 13.58
CA LEU A 59 -8.21 4.25 13.34
C LEU A 59 -7.99 5.55 12.55
N CYS A 60 -7.49 6.58 13.22
CA CYS A 60 -7.12 7.84 12.58
C CYS A 60 -5.64 7.87 12.19
N TYR A 61 -5.29 8.77 11.24
CA TYR A 61 -3.93 8.95 10.75
C TYR A 61 -2.91 9.19 11.86
N SER A 62 -3.20 10.10 12.80
CA SER A 62 -2.28 10.46 13.87
C SER A 62 -1.98 9.29 14.81
N PHE A 63 -3.01 8.48 15.11
CA PHE A 63 -2.85 7.28 15.91
C PHE A 63 -2.02 6.22 15.16
N PHE A 64 -2.35 5.95 13.90
CA PHE A 64 -1.60 5.00 13.07
C PHE A 64 -0.12 5.40 12.98
N GLN A 65 0.15 6.67 12.65
CA GLN A 65 1.50 7.17 12.51
C GLN A 65 2.28 7.13 13.83
N LYS A 66 1.62 7.42 14.97
CA LYS A 66 2.24 7.25 16.29
C LYS A 66 2.59 5.78 16.52
N ARG A 67 1.63 4.87 16.36
CA ARG A 67 1.82 3.45 16.61
C ARG A 67 2.90 2.83 15.72
N LEU A 68 2.98 3.27 14.46
CA LEU A 68 4.05 2.88 13.54
C LEU A 68 5.42 3.27 14.09
N ARG A 69 5.59 4.52 14.56
CA ARG A 69 6.87 4.97 15.12
C ARG A 69 7.25 4.19 16.37
N ASP A 70 6.30 3.96 17.27
CA ASP A 70 6.52 3.17 18.49
C ASP A 70 7.04 1.76 18.13
N ILE A 71 6.41 1.10 17.15
CA ILE A 71 6.83 -0.25 16.71
C ILE A 71 8.22 -0.21 16.06
N LEU A 72 8.52 0.78 15.22
CA LEU A 72 9.82 0.92 14.58
C LEU A 72 10.95 1.14 15.60
N GLU A 73 10.71 1.97 16.62
CA GLU A 73 11.65 2.19 17.72
C GLU A 73 11.89 0.92 18.52
N MET A 74 10.83 0.14 18.81
CA MET A 74 10.96 -1.17 19.46
C MET A 74 11.80 -2.15 18.63
N CYS A 75 11.82 -2.01 17.31
CA CYS A 75 12.68 -2.79 16.41
C CYS A 75 14.10 -2.22 16.24
N GLY A 76 14.46 -1.15 16.97
CA GLY A 76 15.77 -0.50 16.86
C GLY A 76 15.95 0.35 15.59
N LEU A 77 14.86 0.68 14.89
CA LEU A 77 14.88 1.48 13.67
C LEU A 77 14.67 2.97 13.99
N ASN A 78 15.29 3.85 13.21
CA ASN A 78 15.06 5.28 13.31
C ASN A 78 13.68 5.64 12.73
N SER A 79 12.68 5.76 13.60
CA SER A 79 11.28 6.03 13.25
C SER A 79 11.06 7.34 12.48
N SER A 80 11.95 8.33 12.61
CA SER A 80 11.85 9.61 11.88
C SER A 80 12.01 9.46 10.37
N LYS A 81 12.63 8.37 9.92
CA LYS A 81 12.80 8.05 8.49
C LYS A 81 11.56 7.41 7.85
N PHE A 82 10.54 7.10 8.64
CA PHE A 82 9.38 6.34 8.18
C PHE A 82 8.05 7.04 8.45
N SER A 83 7.11 6.86 7.53
CA SER A 83 5.73 7.28 7.71
C SER A 83 4.78 6.32 7.01
N SER A 84 3.48 6.52 7.21
CA SER A 84 2.45 5.86 6.40
C SER A 84 2.71 5.99 4.89
N HIS A 85 3.29 7.12 4.44
CA HIS A 85 3.65 7.32 3.04
C HIS A 85 4.76 6.37 2.58
N SER A 86 5.65 5.95 3.47
CA SER A 86 6.69 4.95 3.16
C SER A 86 6.10 3.63 2.69
N PHE A 87 4.97 3.18 3.26
CA PHE A 87 4.27 1.98 2.76
C PHE A 87 3.75 2.16 1.34
N ARG A 88 3.17 3.33 1.03
CA ARG A 88 2.67 3.63 -0.31
C ARG A 88 3.79 3.66 -1.35
N ARG A 89 4.92 4.30 -1.00
CA ARG A 89 6.13 4.33 -1.84
C ARG A 89 6.68 2.93 -2.04
N GLY A 90 6.96 2.22 -0.94
CA GLY A 90 7.52 0.88 -0.97
C GLY A 90 6.64 -0.11 -1.72
N GLY A 91 5.31 -0.03 -1.59
CA GLY A 91 4.38 -0.86 -2.35
C GLY A 91 4.45 -0.60 -3.87
N ALA A 92 4.53 0.67 -4.28
CA ALA A 92 4.70 1.02 -5.70
C ALA A 92 6.03 0.49 -6.26
N THR A 93 7.12 0.76 -5.54
CA THR A 93 8.46 0.30 -5.91
C THR A 93 8.53 -1.22 -5.97
N TRP A 94 7.97 -1.92 -4.99
CA TRP A 94 7.94 -3.39 -4.95
C TRP A 94 7.14 -3.98 -6.11
N ALA A 95 5.96 -3.43 -6.42
CA ALA A 95 5.15 -3.87 -7.55
C ALA A 95 5.89 -3.65 -8.88
N PHE A 96 6.60 -2.53 -9.01
CA PHE A 96 7.42 -2.23 -10.17
C PHE A 96 8.57 -3.23 -10.37
N HIS A 97 9.34 -3.52 -9.31
CA HIS A 97 10.38 -4.55 -9.38
C HIS A 97 9.81 -5.95 -9.61
N SER A 98 8.57 -6.20 -9.19
CA SER A 98 7.82 -7.43 -9.50
C SER A 98 7.30 -7.47 -10.94
N LYS A 99 7.73 -6.53 -11.80
CA LYS A 99 7.38 -6.42 -13.22
C LYS A 99 5.88 -6.23 -13.47
N VAL A 100 5.15 -5.65 -12.52
CA VAL A 100 3.77 -5.22 -12.72
C VAL A 100 3.75 -3.99 -13.65
N PRO A 101 2.92 -3.96 -14.70
CA PRO A 101 2.77 -2.80 -15.57
C PRO A 101 2.49 -1.50 -14.80
N SER A 102 3.11 -0.41 -15.23
CA SER A 102 3.08 0.87 -14.53
C SER A 102 1.66 1.44 -14.40
N GLU A 103 0.82 1.20 -15.40
CA GLU A 103 -0.60 1.57 -15.48
C GLU A 103 -1.41 0.85 -14.41
N LEU A 104 -1.12 -0.42 -14.16
CA LEU A 104 -1.76 -1.21 -13.10
C LEU A 104 -1.30 -0.75 -11.72
N ILE A 105 -0.03 -0.34 -11.57
CA ILE A 105 0.47 0.27 -10.33
C ILE A 105 -0.25 1.60 -10.08
N GLN A 106 -0.36 2.45 -11.11
CA GLN A 106 -1.08 3.72 -11.04
C GLN A 106 -2.52 3.52 -10.58
N PHE A 107 -3.22 2.55 -11.19
CA PHE A 107 -4.57 2.17 -10.82
C PHE A 107 -4.64 1.64 -9.38
N HIS A 108 -3.76 0.71 -9.01
CA HIS A 108 -3.74 0.07 -7.69
C HIS A 108 -3.57 1.08 -6.55
N GLY A 109 -2.67 2.05 -6.70
CA GLY A 109 -2.50 3.08 -5.68
C GLY A 109 -3.51 4.22 -5.79
N ASP A 110 -4.43 4.21 -6.76
CA ASP A 110 -5.43 5.25 -6.94
C ASP A 110 -4.83 6.63 -7.26
N TRP A 111 -3.78 6.67 -8.08
CA TRP A 111 -3.17 7.91 -8.56
C TRP A 111 -3.89 8.43 -9.80
N ARG A 112 -4.25 9.71 -9.82
CA ARG A 112 -4.82 10.38 -11.01
C ARG A 112 -3.77 10.88 -12.00
N SER A 113 -2.53 11.06 -11.55
CA SER A 113 -1.44 11.62 -12.35
C SER A 113 -0.20 10.75 -12.25
N ASP A 114 0.83 11.15 -13.00
CA ASP A 114 2.12 10.47 -13.06
C ASP A 114 3.01 10.67 -11.81
N ALA A 115 2.46 11.26 -10.74
CA ALA A 115 3.21 11.49 -9.50
C ALA A 115 3.80 10.20 -8.88
N TYR A 116 3.26 9.02 -9.21
CA TYR A 116 3.80 7.73 -8.74
C TYR A 116 5.11 7.33 -9.44
N LYS A 117 5.40 7.88 -10.63
CA LYS A 117 6.60 7.54 -11.42
C LYS A 117 7.90 7.85 -10.65
N VAL A 118 7.87 8.82 -9.73
CA VAL A 118 9.01 9.15 -8.87
C VAL A 118 9.38 8.05 -7.86
N TYR A 119 8.55 7.01 -7.74
CA TYR A 119 8.82 5.82 -6.91
C TYR A 119 9.33 4.63 -7.74
N LEU A 120 9.36 4.74 -9.06
CA LEU A 120 9.87 3.70 -9.95
C LEU A 120 11.38 3.90 -10.09
N GLU A 121 12.13 3.14 -9.30
CA GLU A 121 13.59 3.16 -9.37
C GLU A 121 14.05 2.17 -10.44
N PHE A 122 14.84 2.66 -11.41
CA PHE A 122 15.39 1.87 -12.50
C PHE A 122 16.88 1.63 -12.24
N ASP A 123 17.29 0.37 -12.26
CA ASP A 123 18.70 0.03 -12.14
C ASP A 123 19.43 0.11 -13.50
N LEU A 124 20.73 -0.20 -13.50
CA LEU A 124 21.52 -0.17 -14.73
C LEU A 124 21.09 -1.26 -15.73
N GLN A 125 20.60 -2.40 -15.24
CA GLN A 125 20.15 -3.49 -16.10
C GLN A 125 18.86 -3.13 -16.82
N ASP A 126 17.92 -2.48 -16.14
CA ASP A 126 16.70 -1.97 -16.75
C ASP A 126 17.06 -0.99 -17.89
N LYS A 127 18.00 -0.07 -17.66
CA LYS A 127 18.46 0.88 -18.70
C LYS A 127 19.15 0.18 -19.87
N LEU A 128 19.97 -0.84 -19.59
CA LEU A 128 20.65 -1.62 -20.64
C LEU A 128 19.66 -2.42 -21.49
N SER A 129 18.56 -2.90 -20.89
CA SER A 129 17.52 -3.66 -21.61
C SER A 129 16.88 -2.85 -22.74
N ILE A 130 16.78 -1.53 -22.58
CA ILE A 130 16.24 -0.62 -23.60
C ILE A 130 17.14 -0.63 -24.84
N SER A 131 18.45 -0.43 -24.65
CA SER A 131 19.42 -0.45 -25.75
C SER A 131 19.47 -1.81 -26.44
N ARG A 132 19.35 -2.92 -25.68
CA ARG A 132 19.29 -4.27 -26.24
C ARG A 132 18.05 -4.46 -27.11
N ALA A 133 16.87 -4.13 -26.59
CA ALA A 133 15.62 -4.28 -27.33
C ALA A 133 15.62 -3.48 -28.65
N MET A 134 16.17 -2.25 -28.64
CA MET A 134 16.32 -1.46 -29.86
C MET A 134 17.30 -2.09 -30.86
N ALA A 135 18.42 -2.65 -30.38
CA ALA A 135 19.39 -3.32 -31.23
C ALA A 135 18.82 -4.59 -31.86
N ASP A 136 18.10 -5.39 -31.07
CA ASP A 136 17.47 -6.64 -31.53
C ASP A 136 16.44 -6.35 -32.64
N GLU A 137 15.67 -5.27 -32.54
CA GLU A 137 14.70 -4.87 -33.57
C GLU A 137 15.37 -4.42 -34.88
N ILE A 138 16.56 -3.82 -34.82
CA ILE A 138 17.31 -3.41 -36.02
C ILE A 138 17.92 -4.62 -36.74
N LEU A 139 18.25 -5.68 -35.99
CA LEU A 139 18.94 -6.86 -36.50
C LEU A 139 17.99 -7.95 -37.00
N ASN A 140 16.67 -7.81 -36.78
CA ASN A 140 15.62 -8.66 -37.32
C ASN A 140 15.12 -8.14 -38.68
#